data_AF-A0A950GWY3-F1
#
_entry.id   AF-A0A950GWY3-F1
#
_cell.length_a   1.000
_cell.length_b   1.000
_cell.length_c   1.000
_cell.angle_alpha   90.00
_cell.angle_beta   90.00
_cell.angle_gamma   90.00
#
_symmetry.space_group_name_H-M   'P 1'
#
loop_
_entity.id
_entity.type
_entity.pdbx_description
1 polymer ?
#
loop_
_entity_poly.entity_id
_entity_poly.type
_entity_poly.pdbx_seq_one_letter_code
_entity_poly.pdbx_strand_id
1 'polypeptide(L)'
;FPIFRGDGAGENYLLSDYLLHEANGTFVSAQQKFGLPPTGPSSVGNPSATWPQPSCIATGGCSSGQLPGYPAWVGSPPAMTNASGADGATNDTTSTNGSISYVEAAYAKAAGLPVANVLNANGEYTAPTSVNVAVGLEKALLHADLTQDLSGVYSNPLSGAYPISAYSYFVTPCSPSQASANNLQPCAAGSGSSPFDPTKGAELGQFINFVACDGQSHMPPGYSPIPPVLVQEDFDAIGRINGSSVPPPPTADNCKNPYIDGQIPLIGQPTVVGAGPGGATQGGGNTGVGGAGGAGSSSSARGGAGGAGGAGGAGSAGGAGGAGSGGAGGSSSTNGASAQQVAQACQNLAKTNKSLASEACTSNGTLKAGYSYVNGQIVKDLPGGQYQILRDEELLAASHLVLGPRVLMILLWVLLGLAVIAGPPLYVYNRNRTRAATASSGPPRHRQRAKTSNGRNGRGDRTP
;
A
#
# COMPACT_ATOMS: atom_id res chain seq x y z
N PHE A 1 4.70 -12.71 20.05
CA PHE A 1 6.07 -12.39 19.60
C PHE A 1 6.04 -11.40 18.44
N PRO A 2 6.65 -10.23 18.56
CA PRO A 2 6.76 -9.27 17.45
C PRO A 2 7.70 -9.79 16.35
N ILE A 3 7.24 -9.71 15.11
CA ILE A 3 8.03 -9.89 13.89
C ILE A 3 8.09 -8.54 13.19
N PHE A 4 9.29 -8.03 12.93
CA PHE A 4 9.51 -6.71 12.37
C PHE A 4 10.35 -6.81 11.09
N ARG A 5 10.31 -5.76 10.27
CA ARG A 5 11.09 -5.69 9.03
C ARG A 5 12.53 -5.30 9.33
N GLY A 6 13.47 -6.21 9.09
CA GLY A 6 14.91 -6.00 9.31
C GLY A 6 15.58 -5.19 8.20
N ASP A 7 14.94 -5.10 7.05
CA ASP A 7 15.36 -4.32 5.89
C ASP A 7 14.87 -2.86 5.94
N GLY A 8 15.37 -2.03 5.02
CA GLY A 8 14.85 -0.68 4.81
C GLY A 8 13.46 -0.76 4.19
N ALA A 9 12.42 -0.44 4.96
CA ALA A 9 11.03 -0.64 4.60
C ALA A 9 10.20 0.63 4.81
N GLY A 10 9.29 0.93 3.87
CA GLY A 10 8.33 2.02 4.04
C GLY A 10 7.41 1.77 5.23
N GLU A 11 7.06 0.51 5.49
CA GLU A 11 6.21 0.11 6.61
C GLU A 11 6.88 0.36 7.97
N ASN A 12 8.22 0.25 8.06
CA ASN A 12 8.97 0.68 9.25
C ASN A 12 8.79 2.18 9.48
N TYR A 13 8.92 2.97 8.41
CA TYR A 13 8.77 4.42 8.48
C TYR A 13 7.34 4.79 8.92
N LEU A 14 6.33 4.24 8.25
CA LEU A 14 4.92 4.52 8.55
C LEU A 14 4.52 4.13 9.98
N LEU A 15 4.93 2.95 10.45
CA LEU A 15 4.61 2.54 11.81
C LEU A 15 5.37 3.36 12.85
N SER A 16 6.64 3.69 12.60
CA SER A 16 7.42 4.52 13.53
C SER A 16 6.90 5.96 13.59
N ASP A 17 6.47 6.52 12.46
CA ASP A 17 5.84 7.85 12.41
C ASP A 17 4.52 7.88 13.18
N TYR A 18 3.65 6.88 12.95
CA TYR A 18 2.42 6.71 13.72
C TYR A 18 2.68 6.59 15.23
N LEU A 19 3.66 5.77 15.64
CA LEU A 19 4.00 5.60 17.07
C LEU A 19 4.59 6.87 17.69
N LEU A 20 5.30 7.69 16.92
CA LEU A 20 5.80 8.98 17.38
C LEU A 20 4.69 10.01 17.57
N HIS A 21 3.58 9.89 16.84
CA HIS A 21 2.40 10.73 17.02
C HIS A 21 1.52 10.25 18.18
N GLU A 22 1.18 8.96 18.22
CA GLU A 22 0.20 8.43 19.17
C GLU A 22 0.79 8.02 20.53
N ALA A 23 2.08 7.67 20.56
CA ALA A 23 2.73 7.11 21.74
C ALA A 23 4.14 7.70 21.96
N ASN A 24 4.32 8.98 21.62
CA ASN A 24 5.62 9.67 21.56
C ASN A 24 6.54 9.33 22.75
N GLY A 25 6.09 9.59 23.98
CA GLY A 25 6.91 9.40 25.18
C GLY A 25 7.36 7.95 25.37
N THR A 26 6.49 6.98 25.08
CA THR A 26 6.80 5.54 25.18
C THR A 26 7.79 5.13 24.10
N PHE A 27 7.56 5.56 22.85
CA PHE A 27 8.38 5.15 21.72
C PHE A 27 9.77 5.82 21.74
N VAL A 28 9.84 7.11 22.06
CA VAL A 28 11.11 7.84 22.28
C VAL A 28 11.91 7.19 23.40
N SER A 29 11.26 6.83 24.51
CA SER A 29 11.93 6.11 25.61
C SER A 29 12.48 4.75 25.16
N ALA A 30 11.77 4.04 24.29
CA ALA A 30 12.25 2.78 23.72
C ALA A 30 13.45 3.00 22.79
N GLN A 31 13.39 3.98 21.90
CA GLN A 31 14.50 4.37 21.01
C GLN A 31 15.78 4.73 21.79
N GLN A 32 15.64 5.46 22.90
CA GLN A 32 16.75 5.78 23.80
C GLN A 32 17.34 4.54 24.46
N LYS A 33 16.50 3.62 24.96
CA LYS A 33 16.95 2.35 25.56
C LYS A 33 17.67 1.45 24.54
N PHE A 34 17.28 1.54 23.27
CA PHE A 34 17.97 0.86 22.18
C PHE A 34 19.30 1.53 21.78
N GLY A 35 19.60 2.72 22.30
CA GLY A 35 20.85 3.42 22.04
C GLY A 35 20.94 3.98 20.63
N LEU A 36 19.80 4.40 20.05
CA LEU A 36 19.81 5.13 18.79
C LEU A 36 20.56 6.46 18.92
N PRO A 37 21.21 6.94 17.84
CA PRO A 37 21.93 8.21 17.89
C PRO A 37 20.99 9.38 18.19
N PRO A 38 21.51 10.49 18.75
CA PRO A 38 20.70 11.67 19.05
C PRO A 38 20.39 12.54 17.80
N THR A 39 21.06 12.30 16.68
CA THR A 39 20.89 13.05 15.43
C THR A 39 20.98 12.14 14.21
N GLY A 40 20.33 12.53 13.12
CA GLY A 40 20.28 11.77 11.86
C GLY A 40 18.90 11.18 11.54
N PRO A 41 18.74 10.56 10.35
CA PRO A 41 17.45 10.08 9.85
C PRO A 41 16.87 8.89 10.64
N SER A 42 17.69 8.19 11.43
CA SER A 42 17.26 7.09 12.32
C SER A 42 17.56 7.40 13.78
N SER A 43 17.56 8.69 14.15
CA SER A 43 17.77 9.12 15.52
C SER A 43 16.54 8.99 16.39
N VAL A 44 16.75 9.08 17.71
CA VAL A 44 15.67 9.24 18.68
C VAL A 44 14.73 10.38 18.25
N GLY A 45 13.42 10.13 18.30
CA GLY A 45 12.38 11.11 17.98
C GLY A 45 12.03 11.23 16.49
N ASN A 46 12.72 10.52 15.59
CA ASN A 46 12.46 10.55 14.16
C ASN A 46 11.88 9.23 13.64
N PRO A 47 10.95 9.29 12.66
CA PRO A 47 10.50 8.10 11.95
C PRO A 47 11.63 7.55 11.08
N SER A 48 11.68 6.23 10.89
CA SER A 48 12.81 5.56 10.26
C SER A 48 12.38 4.38 9.40
N ALA A 49 12.93 4.28 8.19
CA ALA A 49 12.76 3.11 7.31
C ALA A 49 13.49 1.87 7.84
N THR A 50 14.40 2.02 8.80
CA THR A 50 15.01 0.91 9.55
C THR A 50 14.36 0.85 10.92
N TRP A 51 13.79 -0.30 11.28
CA TRP A 51 13.16 -0.49 12.58
C TRP A 51 14.17 -0.23 13.72
N PRO A 52 13.79 0.49 14.79
CA PRO A 52 14.64 0.66 15.96
C PRO A 52 15.08 -0.67 16.58
N GLN A 53 16.38 -0.86 16.74
CA GLN A 53 16.99 -2.06 17.34
C GLN A 53 18.05 -1.67 18.36
N PRO A 54 18.28 -2.49 19.41
CA PRO A 54 19.42 -2.30 20.30
C PRO A 54 20.75 -2.27 19.54
N SER A 55 21.58 -1.26 19.79
CA SER A 55 22.90 -1.11 19.15
C SER A 55 23.84 -2.30 19.39
N CYS A 56 23.63 -3.06 20.47
CA CYS A 56 24.38 -4.29 20.75
C CYS A 56 24.14 -5.41 19.72
N ILE A 57 23.02 -5.40 18.97
CA ILE A 57 22.79 -6.39 17.90
C ILE A 57 23.78 -6.15 16.76
N ALA A 58 23.96 -4.89 16.36
CA ALA A 58 24.87 -4.50 15.27
C ALA A 58 26.34 -4.80 15.60
N THR A 59 26.72 -4.74 16.89
CA THR A 59 28.09 -5.04 17.35
C THR A 59 28.29 -6.49 17.77
N GLY A 60 27.26 -7.34 17.68
CA GLY A 60 27.30 -8.73 18.14
C GLY A 60 27.35 -8.91 19.66
N GLY A 61 27.09 -7.84 20.42
CA GLY A 61 27.06 -7.83 21.88
C GLY A 61 25.76 -8.34 22.51
N CYS A 62 24.69 -8.54 21.73
CA CYS A 62 23.46 -9.18 22.18
C CYS A 62 22.73 -9.90 21.03
N SER A 63 22.02 -10.98 21.35
CA SER A 63 21.20 -11.74 20.40
C SER A 63 19.76 -11.24 20.39
N SER A 64 18.99 -11.55 19.34
CA SER A 64 17.57 -11.16 19.19
C SER A 64 16.65 -11.59 20.36
N GLY A 65 17.08 -12.54 21.21
CA GLY A 65 16.39 -13.00 22.42
C GLY A 65 16.85 -12.36 23.75
N GLN A 66 17.81 -11.45 23.72
CA GLN A 66 18.28 -10.67 24.87
C GLN A 66 18.23 -9.19 24.47
N LEU A 67 17.02 -8.62 24.44
CA LEU A 67 16.80 -7.24 24.07
C LEU A 67 16.64 -6.37 25.33
N PRO A 68 17.67 -5.63 25.77
CA PRO A 68 17.52 -4.68 26.87
C PRO A 68 16.39 -3.69 26.55
N GLY A 69 15.41 -3.59 27.45
CA GLY A 69 14.26 -2.70 27.29
C GLY A 69 13.02 -3.30 26.61
N TYR A 70 13.08 -4.53 26.06
CA TYR A 70 11.89 -5.22 25.59
C TYR A 70 11.26 -6.04 26.73
N PRO A 71 9.94 -5.93 26.99
CA PRO A 71 9.30 -6.73 28.01
C PRO A 71 9.41 -8.22 27.63
N ALA A 72 9.87 -9.04 28.58
CA ALA A 72 9.75 -10.49 28.46
C ALA A 72 8.26 -10.84 28.52
N TRP A 73 7.73 -11.44 27.46
CA TRP A 73 6.40 -12.04 27.50
C TRP A 73 6.48 -13.29 28.38
N VAL A 74 5.49 -13.48 29.26
CA VAL A 74 5.52 -14.53 30.29
C VAL A 74 5.93 -15.87 29.70
N GLY A 75 7.03 -16.45 30.20
CA GLY A 75 7.52 -17.76 29.79
C GLY A 75 8.37 -17.80 28.52
N SER A 76 8.82 -16.66 27.97
CA SER A 76 9.74 -16.63 26.83
C SER A 76 10.81 -15.55 26.95
N PRO A 77 12.03 -15.79 26.42
CA PRO A 77 13.04 -14.75 26.34
C PRO A 77 12.48 -13.57 25.52
N PRO A 78 12.86 -12.31 25.85
CA PRO A 78 12.46 -11.13 25.08
C PRO A 78 13.02 -11.24 23.66
N ALA A 79 12.21 -11.76 22.74
CA ALA A 79 12.61 -12.04 21.37
C ALA A 79 11.77 -11.21 20.39
N MET A 80 12.46 -10.39 19.60
CA MET A 80 11.94 -9.85 18.35
C MET A 80 12.57 -10.63 17.20
N THR A 81 11.75 -11.07 16.25
CA THR A 81 12.24 -11.77 15.06
C THR A 81 12.33 -10.79 13.90
N ASN A 82 13.48 -10.74 13.23
CA ASN A 82 13.59 -10.00 11.99
C ASN A 82 13.03 -10.83 10.84
N ALA A 83 12.40 -10.16 9.90
CA ALA A 83 12.03 -10.73 8.61
C ALA A 83 12.47 -9.78 7.50
N SER A 84 12.84 -10.34 6.35
CA SER A 84 13.15 -9.58 5.14
C SER A 84 11.93 -9.56 4.25
N GLY A 85 11.52 -8.38 3.80
CA GLY A 85 10.34 -8.24 2.93
C GLY A 85 9.00 -8.45 3.65
N ALA A 86 7.93 -7.92 3.06
CA ALA A 86 6.57 -8.06 3.59
C ALA A 86 6.07 -9.51 3.51
N ASP A 87 6.50 -10.25 2.48
CA ASP A 87 6.26 -11.68 2.30
C ASP A 87 6.94 -12.51 3.39
N GLY A 88 8.21 -12.22 3.71
CA GLY A 88 8.93 -12.87 4.80
C GLY A 88 8.23 -12.63 6.15
N ALA A 89 7.91 -11.36 6.45
CA ALA A 89 7.21 -11.02 7.69
C ALA A 89 5.84 -11.71 7.80
N THR A 90 5.10 -11.81 6.69
CA THR A 90 3.81 -12.50 6.62
C THR A 90 3.95 -14.01 6.81
N ASN A 91 4.93 -14.64 6.17
CA ASN A 91 5.19 -16.08 6.28
C ASN A 91 5.63 -16.47 7.70
N ASP A 92 6.52 -15.68 8.30
CA ASP A 92 6.98 -15.90 9.67
C ASP A 92 5.82 -15.72 10.67
N THR A 93 4.94 -14.74 10.42
CA THR A 93 3.74 -14.53 11.25
C THR A 93 2.78 -15.70 11.15
N THR A 94 2.57 -16.22 9.94
CA THR A 94 1.71 -17.38 9.68
C THR A 94 2.23 -18.65 10.34
N SER A 95 3.55 -18.83 10.40
CA SER A 95 4.19 -20.03 10.96
C SER A 95 4.45 -19.95 12.46
N THR A 96 4.34 -18.77 13.07
CA THR A 96 4.65 -18.54 14.49
C THR A 96 3.39 -18.21 15.28
N ASN A 97 2.82 -19.20 15.98
CA ASN A 97 1.62 -18.99 16.80
C ASN A 97 1.86 -17.92 17.89
N GLY A 98 0.88 -17.03 18.08
CA GLY A 98 0.98 -15.91 19.01
C GLY A 98 1.96 -14.80 18.59
N SER A 99 2.40 -14.81 17.33
CA SER A 99 3.16 -13.70 16.77
C SER A 99 2.26 -12.56 16.28
N ILE A 100 2.85 -11.39 16.11
CA ILE A 100 2.22 -10.19 15.54
C ILE A 100 3.24 -9.48 14.66
N SER A 101 2.79 -8.95 13.53
CA SER A 101 3.61 -8.15 12.62
C SER A 101 2.79 -7.00 12.05
N TYR A 102 3.45 -6.16 11.25
CA TYR A 102 2.87 -5.08 10.49
C TYR A 102 3.36 -5.23 9.04
N VAL A 103 2.39 -5.32 8.13
CA VAL A 103 2.60 -5.46 6.69
C VAL A 103 1.46 -4.73 5.99
N GLU A 104 1.60 -4.46 4.69
CA GLU A 104 0.46 -3.97 3.92
C GLU A 104 -0.71 -4.95 3.99
N ALA A 105 -1.93 -4.43 4.06
CA ALA A 105 -3.13 -5.23 4.29
C ALA A 105 -3.33 -6.34 3.25
N ALA A 106 -2.89 -6.14 2.01
CA ALA A 106 -2.99 -7.13 0.94
C ALA A 106 -2.19 -8.41 1.24
N TYR A 107 -1.00 -8.30 1.85
CA TYR A 107 -0.20 -9.48 2.22
C TYR A 107 -0.89 -10.31 3.32
N ALA A 108 -1.37 -9.65 4.38
CA ALA A 108 -2.07 -10.32 5.47
C ALA A 108 -3.35 -11.02 4.96
N LYS A 109 -4.13 -10.35 4.10
CA LYS A 109 -5.35 -10.92 3.50
C LYS A 109 -5.04 -12.10 2.59
N ALA A 110 -4.02 -11.99 1.73
CA ALA A 110 -3.60 -13.08 0.85
C ALA A 110 -3.15 -14.32 1.64
N ALA A 111 -2.59 -14.12 2.84
CA ALA A 111 -2.20 -15.20 3.76
C ALA A 111 -3.34 -15.71 4.67
N GLY A 112 -4.52 -15.08 4.63
CA GLY A 112 -5.64 -15.42 5.50
C GLY A 112 -5.40 -15.09 6.98
N LEU A 113 -4.50 -14.15 7.27
CA LEU A 113 -4.23 -13.70 8.63
C LEU A 113 -5.32 -12.72 9.09
N PRO A 114 -5.79 -12.82 10.35
CA PRO A 114 -6.64 -11.79 10.92
C PRO A 114 -5.84 -10.48 11.02
N VAL A 115 -6.50 -9.36 10.69
CA VAL A 115 -5.90 -8.03 10.78
C VAL A 115 -6.56 -7.29 11.94
N ALA A 116 -5.74 -6.67 12.79
CA ALA A 116 -6.24 -5.94 13.94
C ALA A 116 -7.02 -4.69 13.50
N ASN A 117 -8.12 -4.41 14.20
CA ASN A 117 -8.75 -3.10 14.14
C ASN A 117 -7.96 -2.13 15.01
N VAL A 118 -7.78 -0.91 14.54
CA VAL A 118 -7.04 0.14 15.25
C VAL A 118 -8.01 1.22 15.72
N LEU A 119 -7.85 1.66 16.96
CA LEU A 119 -8.64 2.76 17.52
C LEU A 119 -8.32 4.05 16.79
N ASN A 120 -9.33 4.71 16.22
CA ASN A 120 -9.18 6.02 15.58
C ASN A 120 -9.54 7.16 16.55
N ALA A 121 -9.34 8.41 16.11
CA ALA A 121 -9.63 9.60 16.93
C ALA A 121 -11.13 9.82 17.18
N ASN A 122 -12.02 9.13 16.46
CA ASN A 122 -13.47 9.10 16.72
C ASN A 122 -13.85 8.09 17.83
N GLY A 123 -12.89 7.35 18.38
CA GLY A 123 -13.14 6.33 19.41
C GLY A 123 -13.63 4.98 18.86
N GLU A 124 -13.50 4.75 17.55
CA GLU A 124 -13.92 3.52 16.87
C GLU A 124 -12.73 2.63 16.55
N TYR A 125 -12.88 1.32 16.73
CA TYR A 125 -11.91 0.33 16.23
C TYR A 125 -12.20 0.03 14.75
N THR A 126 -11.36 0.53 13.86
CA THR A 126 -11.55 0.44 12.41
C THR A 126 -10.60 -0.56 11.77
N ALA A 127 -11.09 -1.32 10.79
CA ALA A 127 -10.28 -2.25 9.98
C ALA A 127 -9.65 -1.52 8.77
N PRO A 128 -8.51 -1.99 8.23
CA PRO A 128 -7.86 -1.44 7.02
C PRO A 128 -8.57 -1.89 5.74
N THR A 129 -9.81 -1.43 5.59
CA THR A 129 -10.61 -1.64 4.38
C THR A 129 -10.35 -0.49 3.42
N SER A 130 -10.50 -0.71 2.11
CA SER A 130 -10.26 0.33 1.09
C SER A 130 -11.03 1.63 1.37
N VAL A 131 -12.27 1.53 1.86
CA VAL A 131 -13.08 2.69 2.25
C VAL A 131 -12.52 3.39 3.49
N ASN A 132 -12.20 2.65 4.54
CA ASN A 132 -11.66 3.23 5.78
C ASN A 132 -10.30 3.90 5.57
N VAL A 133 -9.48 3.33 4.67
CA VAL A 133 -8.22 3.91 4.22
C VAL A 133 -8.48 5.21 3.44
N ALA A 134 -9.47 5.23 2.54
CA ALA A 134 -9.87 6.44 1.82
C ALA A 134 -10.34 7.55 2.77
N VAL A 135 -11.17 7.22 3.77
CA VAL A 135 -11.61 8.16 4.82
C VAL A 135 -10.40 8.71 5.59
N GLY A 136 -9.47 7.84 5.99
CA GLY A 136 -8.24 8.24 6.67
C GLY A 136 -7.42 9.25 5.87
N LEU A 137 -7.16 8.92 4.60
CA LEU A 137 -6.31 9.69 3.68
C LEU A 137 -6.89 11.04 3.24
N GLU A 138 -8.17 11.33 3.48
CA GLU A 138 -8.72 12.68 3.26
C GLU A 138 -7.94 13.76 4.03
N LYS A 139 -7.37 13.40 5.18
CA LYS A 139 -6.57 14.32 6.01
C LYS A 139 -5.07 14.28 5.73
N ALA A 140 -4.63 13.58 4.68
CA ALA A 140 -3.25 13.68 4.23
C ALA A 140 -2.99 15.06 3.61
N LEU A 141 -1.83 15.60 3.92
CA LEU A 141 -1.31 16.82 3.32
C LEU A 141 -0.11 16.44 2.45
N LEU A 142 -0.12 16.87 1.19
CA LEU A 142 0.94 16.58 0.23
C LEU A 142 1.67 17.90 -0.04
N HIS A 143 2.98 17.92 0.17
CA HIS A 143 3.81 19.08 -0.15
C HIS A 143 3.97 19.25 -1.67
N ALA A 144 4.60 20.33 -2.12
CA ALA A 144 4.70 20.59 -3.57
C ALA A 144 5.62 19.59 -4.31
N ASP A 145 6.48 18.88 -3.58
CA ASP A 145 7.26 17.73 -4.08
C ASP A 145 6.53 16.39 -3.88
N LEU A 146 5.25 16.45 -3.50
CA LEU A 146 4.35 15.33 -3.20
C LEU A 146 4.74 14.47 -2.01
N THR A 147 5.73 14.88 -1.21
CA THR A 147 5.98 14.22 0.08
C THR A 147 4.75 14.37 0.97
N GLN A 148 4.35 13.27 1.63
CA GLN A 148 3.17 13.25 2.49
C GLN A 148 3.51 13.63 3.94
N ASP A 149 2.65 14.47 4.51
CA ASP A 149 2.46 14.65 5.94
C ASP A 149 1.15 13.94 6.34
N LEU A 150 1.30 12.94 7.22
CA LEU A 150 0.23 12.06 7.67
C LEU A 150 -0.27 12.40 9.08
N SER A 151 0.21 13.47 9.70
CA SER A 151 -0.21 13.89 11.05
C SER A 151 -1.73 14.07 11.17
N GLY A 152 -2.36 14.62 10.12
CA GLY A 152 -3.81 14.74 10.01
C GLY A 152 -4.53 13.40 9.83
N VAL A 153 -3.88 12.39 9.24
CA VAL A 153 -4.42 11.04 9.05
C VAL A 153 -4.48 10.29 10.38
N TYR A 154 -3.41 10.38 11.18
CA TYR A 154 -3.32 9.72 12.50
C TYR A 154 -4.40 10.23 13.46
N SER A 155 -4.67 11.53 13.42
CA SER A 155 -5.63 12.22 14.28
C SER A 155 -7.02 12.41 13.65
N ASN A 156 -7.31 11.74 12.53
CA ASN A 156 -8.54 11.96 11.77
C ASN A 156 -9.80 11.57 12.57
N PRO A 157 -10.70 12.52 12.91
CA PRO A 157 -11.88 12.26 13.74
C PRO A 157 -13.08 11.75 12.94
N LEU A 158 -12.93 11.49 11.64
CA LEU A 158 -14.02 10.96 10.82
C LEU A 158 -14.32 9.50 11.20
N SER A 159 -15.62 9.18 11.28
CA SER A 159 -16.07 7.80 11.50
C SER A 159 -15.56 6.89 10.37
N GLY A 160 -15.06 5.71 10.74
CA GLY A 160 -14.46 4.77 9.81
C GLY A 160 -13.02 5.11 9.36
N ALA A 161 -12.41 6.22 9.80
CA ALA A 161 -11.01 6.51 9.46
C ALA A 161 -10.09 5.40 10.00
N TYR A 162 -9.28 4.79 9.13
CA TYR A 162 -8.19 3.91 9.56
C TYR A 162 -6.92 4.74 9.75
N PRO A 163 -6.35 4.80 10.97
CA PRO A 163 -5.32 5.79 11.28
C PRO A 163 -3.98 5.47 10.64
N ILE A 164 -3.65 4.21 10.35
CA ILE A 164 -2.37 3.83 9.74
C ILE A 164 -2.53 3.70 8.22
N SER A 165 -2.89 4.82 7.57
CA SER A 165 -3.11 4.90 6.12
C SER A 165 -2.06 5.80 5.47
N ALA A 166 -1.58 5.43 4.28
CA ALA A 166 -0.56 6.17 3.55
C ALA A 166 -0.63 5.92 2.03
N TYR A 167 0.04 6.77 1.25
CA TYR A 167 0.29 6.54 -0.17
C TYR A 167 1.62 5.83 -0.40
N SER A 168 1.65 4.92 -1.39
CA SER A 168 2.87 4.36 -1.96
C SER A 168 3.26 5.16 -3.21
N TYR A 169 4.56 5.31 -3.45
CA TYR A 169 5.09 6.24 -4.45
C TYR A 169 5.84 5.54 -5.58
N PHE A 170 5.70 6.08 -6.79
CA PHE A 170 6.75 6.01 -7.79
C PHE A 170 7.74 7.16 -7.59
N VAL A 171 9.03 6.87 -7.75
CA VAL A 171 10.07 7.90 -7.81
C VAL A 171 10.74 7.80 -9.17
N THR A 172 10.74 8.90 -9.92
CA THR A 172 11.26 8.95 -11.29
C THR A 172 12.22 10.13 -11.47
N PRO A 173 13.29 10.00 -12.27
CA PRO A 173 14.13 11.13 -12.63
C PRO A 173 13.36 12.21 -13.38
N CYS A 174 13.36 13.41 -12.81
CA CYS A 174 12.78 14.59 -13.43
C CYS A 174 13.72 15.16 -14.50
N SER A 175 13.16 15.54 -15.66
CA SER A 175 13.87 16.21 -16.75
C SER A 175 13.57 17.72 -16.74
N PRO A 176 14.55 18.59 -16.43
CA PRO A 176 14.31 20.03 -16.36
C PRO A 176 13.78 20.64 -17.67
N SER A 177 14.27 20.16 -18.81
CA SER A 177 13.80 20.61 -20.13
C SER A 177 12.34 20.21 -20.37
N GLN A 178 11.95 19.00 -19.96
CA GLN A 178 10.58 18.52 -20.14
C GLN A 178 9.60 19.26 -19.22
N ALA A 179 9.96 19.41 -17.94
CA ALA A 179 9.16 20.17 -16.98
C ALA A 179 8.93 21.61 -17.47
N SER A 180 9.98 22.27 -17.97
CA SER A 180 9.87 23.62 -18.54
C SER A 180 9.02 23.67 -19.80
N ALA A 181 9.15 22.69 -20.71
CA ALA A 181 8.36 22.65 -21.94
C ALA A 181 6.86 22.49 -21.66
N ASN A 182 6.50 21.85 -20.54
CA ASN A 182 5.13 21.60 -20.14
C ASN A 182 4.59 22.59 -19.09
N ASN A 183 5.35 23.64 -18.72
CA ASN A 183 4.98 24.62 -17.69
C ASN A 183 4.69 24.00 -16.31
N LEU A 184 5.42 22.94 -15.95
CA LEU A 184 5.23 22.20 -14.70
C LEU A 184 6.20 22.67 -13.61
N GLN A 185 5.92 22.26 -12.37
CA GLN A 185 6.78 22.53 -11.22
C GLN A 185 8.23 22.09 -11.52
N PRO A 186 9.23 22.99 -11.33
CA PRO A 186 10.61 22.69 -11.71
C PRO A 186 11.18 21.49 -10.96
N CYS A 187 12.05 20.72 -11.62
CA CYS A 187 12.79 19.67 -10.94
C CYS A 187 13.61 20.24 -9.75
N ALA A 188 13.83 19.41 -8.73
CA ALA A 188 14.64 19.79 -7.56
C ALA A 188 16.02 20.34 -7.99
N ALA A 189 16.56 21.30 -7.24
CA ALA A 189 17.86 21.90 -7.53
C ALA A 189 18.96 20.82 -7.61
N GLY A 190 19.83 20.90 -8.62
CA GLY A 190 20.84 19.88 -8.88
C GLY A 190 20.36 18.71 -9.74
N SER A 191 19.10 18.69 -10.18
CA SER A 191 18.63 17.75 -11.20
C SER A 191 19.41 17.99 -12.50
N GLY A 192 20.26 17.03 -12.86
CA GLY A 192 20.99 17.03 -14.12
C GLY A 192 20.13 16.53 -15.29
N SER A 193 20.79 16.07 -16.35
CA SER A 193 20.12 15.36 -17.43
C SER A 193 19.47 14.07 -16.92
N SER A 194 18.23 13.80 -17.32
CA SER A 194 17.57 12.53 -16.99
C SER A 194 18.39 11.35 -17.52
N PRO A 195 18.62 10.28 -16.74
CA PRO A 195 19.32 9.07 -17.19
C PRO A 195 18.47 8.22 -18.14
N PHE A 196 17.19 8.54 -18.32
CA PHE A 196 16.31 7.85 -19.25
C PHE A 196 16.40 8.48 -20.63
N ASP A 197 16.65 7.65 -21.65
CA ASP A 197 16.46 8.06 -23.03
C ASP A 197 14.96 8.33 -23.31
N PRO A 198 14.62 9.11 -24.34
CA PRO A 198 13.23 9.50 -24.60
C PRO A 198 12.27 8.33 -24.79
N THR A 199 12.71 7.23 -25.39
CA THR A 199 11.86 6.04 -25.60
C THR A 199 11.53 5.39 -24.27
N LYS A 200 12.53 5.19 -23.40
CA LYS A 200 12.31 4.64 -22.06
C LYS A 200 11.41 5.53 -21.21
N GLY A 201 11.60 6.85 -21.28
CA GLY A 201 10.76 7.76 -20.53
C GLY A 201 9.33 7.82 -21.06
N ALA A 202 9.10 7.71 -22.37
CA ALA A 202 7.75 7.56 -22.94
C ALA A 202 7.03 6.30 -22.45
N GLU A 203 7.72 5.15 -22.43
CA GLU A 203 7.16 3.89 -21.91
C GLU A 203 6.83 3.98 -20.40
N LEU A 204 7.73 4.59 -19.61
CA LEU A 204 7.46 4.82 -18.19
C LEU A 204 6.24 5.73 -17.99
N GLY A 205 6.08 6.76 -18.81
CA GLY A 205 4.90 7.62 -18.79
C GLY A 205 3.60 6.87 -19.09
N GLN A 206 3.62 5.99 -20.10
CA GLN A 206 2.48 5.13 -20.41
C GLN A 206 2.15 4.19 -19.24
N PHE A 207 3.16 3.62 -18.59
CA PHE A 207 2.95 2.76 -17.43
C PHE A 207 2.35 3.50 -16.24
N ILE A 208 2.83 4.71 -15.91
CA ILE A 208 2.27 5.53 -14.83
C ILE A 208 0.82 5.91 -15.16
N ASN A 209 0.53 6.29 -16.42
CA ASN A 209 -0.84 6.59 -16.85
C ASN A 209 -1.76 5.37 -16.70
N PHE A 210 -1.29 4.18 -17.09
CA PHE A 210 -2.01 2.93 -16.86
C PHE A 210 -2.27 2.73 -15.37
N VAL A 211 -1.27 2.89 -14.50
CA VAL A 211 -1.44 2.70 -13.04
C VAL A 211 -2.46 3.69 -12.48
N ALA A 212 -2.41 4.97 -12.85
CA ALA A 212 -3.32 6.00 -12.35
C ALA A 212 -4.77 5.83 -12.84
N CYS A 213 -4.94 5.20 -14.00
CA CYS A 213 -6.22 4.95 -14.66
C CYS A 213 -6.61 3.47 -14.64
N ASP A 214 -6.48 2.75 -15.76
CA ASP A 214 -6.99 1.39 -15.96
C ASP A 214 -6.50 0.37 -14.90
N GLY A 215 -5.28 0.54 -14.39
CA GLY A 215 -4.70 -0.27 -13.33
C GLY A 215 -5.49 -0.20 -12.02
N GLN A 216 -6.19 0.91 -11.75
CA GLN A 216 -6.97 1.09 -10.52
C GLN A 216 -8.15 0.13 -10.40
N SER A 217 -8.66 -0.40 -11.52
CA SER A 217 -9.71 -1.42 -11.53
C SER A 217 -9.24 -2.81 -11.08
N HIS A 218 -7.93 -3.01 -10.93
CA HIS A 218 -7.30 -4.29 -10.60
C HIS A 218 -6.62 -4.30 -9.21
N MET A 219 -6.89 -3.29 -8.38
CA MET A 219 -6.22 -3.15 -7.09
C MET A 219 -6.62 -4.26 -6.11
N PRO A 220 -5.69 -4.83 -5.34
CA PRO A 220 -6.00 -5.89 -4.40
C PRO A 220 -6.80 -5.35 -3.19
N PRO A 221 -7.54 -6.20 -2.48
CA PRO A 221 -8.32 -5.79 -1.31
C PRO A 221 -7.47 -5.09 -0.25
N GLY A 222 -7.90 -3.90 0.20
CA GLY A 222 -7.16 -3.09 1.18
C GLY A 222 -6.46 -1.88 0.58
N TYR A 223 -6.31 -1.82 -0.74
CA TYR A 223 -5.92 -0.59 -1.43
C TYR A 223 -7.17 0.24 -1.74
N SER A 224 -7.09 1.55 -1.49
CA SER A 224 -8.07 2.51 -2.00
C SER A 224 -7.64 2.97 -3.39
N PRO A 225 -8.58 3.19 -4.33
CA PRO A 225 -8.23 3.85 -5.58
C PRO A 225 -7.61 5.24 -5.35
N ILE A 226 -6.81 5.70 -6.30
CA ILE A 226 -6.16 7.02 -6.27
C ILE A 226 -7.22 8.12 -6.51
N PRO A 227 -7.35 9.14 -5.62
CA PRO A 227 -8.33 10.21 -5.81
C PRO A 227 -7.98 11.11 -7.00
N PRO A 228 -8.97 11.80 -7.62
CA PRO A 228 -8.75 12.57 -8.85
C PRO A 228 -7.63 13.62 -8.77
N VAL A 229 -7.46 14.26 -7.60
CA VAL A 229 -6.37 15.22 -7.38
C VAL A 229 -4.99 14.58 -7.56
N LEU A 230 -4.80 13.34 -7.11
CA LEU A 230 -3.52 12.63 -7.23
C LEU A 230 -3.34 11.99 -8.61
N VAL A 231 -4.43 11.61 -9.30
CA VAL A 231 -4.32 11.22 -10.73
C VAL A 231 -3.80 12.37 -11.57
N GLN A 232 -4.23 13.61 -11.28
CA GLN A 232 -3.68 14.78 -11.96
C GLN A 232 -2.20 15.00 -11.61
N GLU A 233 -1.79 14.79 -10.36
CA GLU A 233 -0.37 14.85 -9.98
C GLU A 233 0.48 13.78 -10.68
N ASP A 234 -0.05 12.56 -10.87
CA ASP A 234 0.61 11.52 -11.67
C ASP A 234 0.77 11.95 -13.13
N PHE A 235 -0.24 12.61 -13.71
CA PHE A 235 -0.20 13.13 -15.09
C PHE A 235 0.84 14.25 -15.24
N ASP A 236 0.92 15.12 -14.25
CA ASP A 236 1.94 16.17 -14.19
C ASP A 236 3.34 15.55 -13.97
N ALA A 237 3.46 14.51 -13.17
CA ALA A 237 4.73 13.78 -13.01
C ALA A 237 5.19 13.14 -14.33
N ILE A 238 4.29 12.54 -15.10
CA ILE A 238 4.57 12.03 -16.46
C ILE A 238 5.13 13.14 -17.34
N GLY A 239 4.52 14.32 -17.28
CA GLY A 239 5.00 15.51 -18.00
C GLY A 239 6.40 15.99 -17.65
N ARG A 240 6.99 15.52 -16.55
CA ARG A 240 8.38 15.84 -16.16
C ARG A 240 9.38 14.77 -16.62
N ILE A 241 8.93 13.62 -17.11
CA ILE A 241 9.80 12.51 -17.53
C ILE A 241 10.32 12.77 -18.96
N ASN A 242 11.61 12.60 -19.18
CA ASN A 242 12.22 12.82 -20.49
C ASN A 242 11.56 11.97 -21.60
N GLY A 243 11.05 12.60 -22.66
CA GLY A 243 10.38 11.89 -23.77
C GLY A 243 8.92 11.51 -23.52
N SER A 244 8.38 11.73 -22.32
CA SER A 244 6.95 11.57 -22.04
C SER A 244 6.13 12.81 -22.40
N SER A 245 4.82 12.65 -22.58
CA SER A 245 3.87 13.74 -22.76
C SER A 245 2.84 13.76 -21.64
N VAL A 246 2.48 14.95 -21.16
CA VAL A 246 1.38 15.13 -20.20
C VAL A 246 0.10 14.51 -20.79
N PRO A 247 -0.53 13.53 -20.12
CA PRO A 247 -1.82 13.02 -20.55
C PRO A 247 -2.89 14.12 -20.49
N PRO A 248 -3.95 14.07 -21.32
CA PRO A 248 -5.07 14.99 -21.19
C PRO A 248 -5.72 14.85 -19.81
N PRO A 249 -6.36 15.91 -19.26
CA PRO A 249 -7.04 15.84 -17.97
C PRO A 249 -7.95 14.61 -17.86
N PRO A 250 -7.98 13.93 -16.70
CA PRO A 250 -8.68 12.68 -16.58
C PRO A 250 -10.20 12.90 -16.57
N THR A 251 -10.90 12.06 -17.32
CA THR A 251 -12.35 12.03 -17.49
C THR A 251 -12.81 10.58 -17.53
N ALA A 252 -14.12 10.35 -17.35
CA ALA A 252 -14.68 9.00 -17.44
C ALA A 252 -14.40 8.30 -18.79
N ASP A 253 -14.17 9.06 -19.87
CA ASP A 253 -13.91 8.53 -21.20
C ASP A 253 -12.47 8.06 -21.39
N ASN A 254 -11.50 8.75 -20.79
CA ASN A 254 -10.05 8.51 -21.02
C ASN A 254 -9.31 7.92 -19.81
N CYS A 255 -9.95 7.76 -18.65
CA CYS A 255 -9.30 7.23 -17.44
C CYS A 255 -10.26 6.31 -16.67
N LYS A 256 -9.96 5.00 -16.64
CA LYS A 256 -10.77 3.98 -15.93
C LYS A 256 -10.40 3.82 -14.46
N ASN A 257 -10.23 4.96 -13.79
CA ASN A 257 -10.12 5.02 -12.34
C ASN A 257 -11.52 5.00 -11.71
N PRO A 258 -11.82 4.14 -10.72
CA PRO A 258 -13.14 3.99 -10.12
C PRO A 258 -13.79 5.28 -9.56
N TYR A 259 -13.00 6.26 -9.12
CA TYR A 259 -13.52 7.56 -8.66
C TYR A 259 -13.83 8.51 -9.82
N ILE A 260 -13.13 8.37 -10.95
CA ILE A 260 -13.22 9.27 -12.11
C ILE A 260 -14.30 8.80 -13.08
N ASP A 261 -14.42 7.49 -13.28
CA ASP A 261 -15.44 6.89 -14.14
C ASP A 261 -16.80 6.69 -13.44
N GLY A 262 -16.88 7.02 -12.14
CA GLY A 262 -18.10 7.00 -11.35
C GLY A 262 -18.53 5.61 -10.89
N GLN A 263 -17.67 4.59 -10.96
CA GLN A 263 -17.97 3.27 -10.39
C GLN A 263 -18.17 3.31 -8.88
N ILE A 264 -17.41 4.16 -8.17
CA ILE A 264 -17.57 4.39 -6.74
C ILE A 264 -17.62 5.90 -6.41
N PRO A 265 -18.39 6.31 -5.39
CA PRO A 265 -18.40 7.71 -4.97
C PRO A 265 -17.06 8.11 -4.35
N LEU A 266 -16.58 9.31 -4.68
CA LEU A 266 -15.42 9.90 -4.01
C LEU A 266 -15.75 10.13 -2.54
N ILE A 267 -14.96 9.51 -1.66
CA ILE A 267 -15.14 9.61 -0.20
C ILE A 267 -14.55 10.93 0.33
N GLY A 268 -13.37 11.27 -0.16
CA GLY A 268 -12.58 12.41 0.25
C GLY A 268 -11.29 12.44 -0.57
N GLN A 269 -10.52 13.51 -0.45
CA GLN A 269 -9.26 13.67 -1.17
C GLN A 269 -8.27 14.47 -0.33
N PRO A 270 -6.96 14.18 -0.45
CA PRO A 270 -5.94 14.88 0.30
C PRO A 270 -5.85 16.34 -0.14
N THR A 271 -5.21 17.15 0.70
CA THR A 271 -4.85 18.52 0.31
C THR A 271 -3.45 18.51 -0.31
N VAL A 272 -3.31 18.98 -1.55
CA VAL A 272 -2.00 19.23 -2.18
C VAL A 272 -1.65 20.70 -2.03
N VAL A 273 -0.52 20.99 -1.40
CA VAL A 273 -0.04 22.36 -1.17
C VAL A 273 0.71 22.85 -2.41
N GLY A 274 0.32 24.01 -2.94
CA GLY A 274 1.05 24.66 -4.03
C GLY A 274 2.45 25.13 -3.62
N ALA A 275 3.41 25.01 -4.55
CA ALA A 275 4.81 25.48 -4.53
C ALA A 275 5.47 25.79 -3.15
N GLY A 276 6.27 24.85 -2.66
CA GLY A 276 7.28 24.99 -1.60
C GLY A 276 7.98 23.64 -1.34
N PRO A 277 9.30 23.58 -1.07
CA PRO A 277 9.98 22.30 -0.82
C PRO A 277 9.43 21.64 0.45
N GLY A 278 9.11 20.34 0.37
CA GLY A 278 8.73 19.55 1.54
C GLY A 278 9.92 19.45 2.49
N GLY A 279 9.73 19.89 3.72
CA GLY A 279 10.63 19.55 4.81
C GLY A 279 10.28 18.14 5.28
N ALA A 280 11.28 17.35 5.66
CA ALA A 280 11.03 16.14 6.44
C ALA A 280 10.08 16.50 7.60
N THR A 281 9.05 15.69 7.82
CA THR A 281 8.21 15.73 9.02
C THR A 281 9.12 15.60 10.24
N GLN A 282 9.58 16.74 10.74
CA GLN A 282 10.24 16.79 12.03
C GLN A 282 9.15 16.60 13.06
N GLY A 283 9.32 15.60 13.93
CA GLY A 283 8.50 15.44 15.13
C GLY A 283 8.62 16.67 16.02
N GLY A 284 7.76 17.66 15.75
CA GLY A 284 7.73 18.94 16.44
C GLY A 284 6.82 18.87 17.65
N GLY A 285 7.32 18.30 18.75
CA GLY A 285 6.76 18.58 20.06
C GLY A 285 7.22 19.96 20.55
N ASN A 286 6.36 20.99 20.46
CA ASN A 286 6.06 21.86 21.61
C ASN A 286 4.89 22.82 21.33
N THR A 287 4.02 22.90 22.31
CA THR A 287 2.86 23.80 22.45
C THR A 287 3.21 25.28 22.38
N GLY A 288 2.39 26.08 21.68
CA GLY A 288 2.44 27.54 21.77
C GLY A 288 1.47 28.26 20.84
N VAL A 289 0.22 28.39 21.24
CA VAL A 289 -0.70 29.40 20.70
C VAL A 289 -0.17 30.78 21.08
N GLY A 290 0.08 31.66 20.12
CA GLY A 290 0.33 33.07 20.42
C GLY A 290 0.95 33.92 19.31
N GLY A 291 0.17 34.88 18.82
CA GLY A 291 0.66 36.25 18.66
C GLY A 291 1.14 36.69 17.27
N ALA A 292 0.29 37.49 16.62
CA ALA A 292 0.72 38.48 15.63
C ALA A 292 1.74 39.47 16.23
N GLY A 293 2.69 39.93 15.42
CA GLY A 293 3.57 41.05 15.76
C GLY A 293 4.82 41.11 14.87
N GLY A 294 4.87 42.08 13.96
CA GLY A 294 5.94 42.21 12.97
C GLY A 294 7.14 43.07 13.37
N ALA A 295 8.12 43.12 12.45
CA ALA A 295 9.06 44.19 12.12
C ALA A 295 9.97 43.60 11.01
N GLY A 296 10.29 44.21 9.88
CA GLY A 296 10.27 45.59 9.43
C GLY A 296 11.64 45.87 8.81
N SER A 297 11.70 46.16 7.51
CA SER A 297 12.71 47.07 6.91
C SER A 297 12.36 47.46 5.47
N SER A 298 12.58 48.75 5.24
CA SER A 298 12.04 49.68 4.25
C SER A 298 12.70 49.67 2.86
N SER A 299 11.94 50.08 1.83
CA SER A 299 12.31 51.22 0.97
C SER A 299 11.13 51.77 0.14
N SER A 300 10.86 53.08 0.33
CA SER A 300 10.40 54.14 -0.61
C SER A 300 9.72 53.77 -1.95
N ALA A 301 8.68 54.44 -2.47
CA ALA A 301 8.06 55.74 -2.19
C ALA A 301 6.73 55.92 -2.96
N ARG A 302 5.85 56.79 -2.42
CA ARG A 302 4.90 57.77 -3.04
C ARG A 302 4.16 57.35 -4.33
N GLY A 303 2.84 57.48 -4.49
CA GLY A 303 1.79 58.19 -3.76
C GLY A 303 0.64 58.47 -4.75
N GLY A 304 -0.61 58.43 -4.32
CA GLY A 304 -1.77 58.73 -5.15
C GLY A 304 -3.08 58.34 -4.47
N ALA A 305 -3.74 59.33 -3.89
CA ALA A 305 -4.93 59.20 -3.03
C ALA A 305 -6.24 59.02 -3.81
N GLY A 306 -7.26 58.48 -3.13
CA GLY A 306 -8.64 58.91 -3.34
C GLY A 306 -9.71 57.83 -3.12
N GLY A 307 -10.59 58.05 -2.14
CA GLY A 307 -12.01 57.65 -2.25
C GLY A 307 -12.50 56.65 -1.20
N ALA A 308 -13.47 57.08 -0.41
CA ALA A 308 -14.03 56.43 0.77
C ALA A 308 -15.43 55.82 0.55
N GLY A 309 -15.92 55.08 1.56
CA GLY A 309 -17.33 54.76 1.83
C GLY A 309 -17.76 53.39 1.28
N GLY A 310 -18.56 52.55 1.94
CA GLY A 310 -19.34 52.56 3.19
C GLY A 310 -20.10 51.21 3.19
N ALA A 311 -20.09 50.46 4.30
CA ALA A 311 -21.24 50.19 5.19
C ALA A 311 -22.44 49.39 4.62
N GLY A 312 -22.83 48.34 5.36
CA GLY A 312 -24.18 47.76 5.43
C GLY A 312 -24.42 46.56 4.49
N GLY A 313 -25.07 45.47 4.87
CA GLY A 313 -25.92 45.22 6.04
C GLY A 313 -26.32 43.74 6.11
N ALA A 314 -26.95 43.39 7.23
CA ALA A 314 -27.23 42.06 7.72
C ALA A 314 -28.46 41.36 7.11
N GLY A 315 -28.50 40.03 7.28
CA GLY A 315 -29.66 39.32 7.84
C GLY A 315 -30.63 38.63 6.87
N SER A 316 -30.78 37.31 7.00
CA SER A 316 -31.95 36.71 7.69
C SER A 316 -31.98 35.19 7.59
N ALA A 317 -32.41 34.56 8.67
CA ALA A 317 -32.64 33.14 8.84
C ALA A 317 -34.12 32.77 8.57
N GLY A 318 -34.37 31.46 8.42
CA GLY A 318 -35.58 30.82 8.94
C GLY A 318 -36.48 30.12 7.92
N GLY A 319 -36.77 28.84 8.17
CA GLY A 319 -37.88 28.13 7.53
C GLY A 319 -37.85 26.62 7.76
N ALA A 320 -38.38 26.15 8.89
CA ALA A 320 -38.66 24.74 9.17
C ALA A 320 -40.17 24.45 9.05
N GLY A 321 -40.53 23.21 8.70
CA GLY A 321 -41.81 22.59 9.09
C GLY A 321 -42.56 21.83 8.00
N GLY A 322 -42.83 20.55 8.26
CA GLY A 322 -43.84 19.77 7.53
C GLY A 322 -43.78 18.26 7.81
N ALA A 323 -44.47 17.80 8.86
CA ALA A 323 -44.69 16.38 9.16
C ALA A 323 -46.08 15.93 8.65
N GLY A 324 -46.16 14.68 8.16
CA GLY A 324 -47.39 13.97 7.81
C GLY A 324 -47.17 12.45 7.87
N SER A 325 -48.08 11.75 8.54
CA SER A 325 -47.96 10.41 9.13
C SER A 325 -48.47 9.24 8.26
N GLY A 326 -47.88 8.05 8.46
CA GLY A 326 -48.63 6.79 8.65
C GLY A 326 -48.53 5.69 7.58
N GLY A 327 -47.64 4.72 7.80
CA GLY A 327 -47.63 3.40 7.14
C GLY A 327 -46.64 2.45 7.82
N ALA A 328 -47.15 1.50 8.61
CA ALA A 328 -46.34 0.55 9.37
C ALA A 328 -45.63 -0.45 8.44
N GLY A 329 -44.31 -0.35 8.37
CA GLY A 329 -43.37 -1.33 7.83
C GLY A 329 -42.00 -0.98 8.40
N GLY A 330 -41.31 -1.94 9.01
CA GLY A 330 -40.08 -1.70 9.79
C GLY A 330 -39.11 -0.75 9.08
N SER A 331 -38.80 0.38 9.72
CA SER A 331 -38.03 1.47 9.12
C SER A 331 -36.60 1.03 8.83
N SER A 332 -36.26 0.88 7.55
CA SER A 332 -34.88 0.99 7.06
C SER A 332 -34.42 2.44 7.20
N SER A 333 -33.35 2.70 7.94
CA SER A 333 -32.83 4.06 8.12
C SER A 333 -32.01 4.49 6.91
N THR A 334 -32.38 5.61 6.30
CA THR A 334 -31.61 6.21 5.19
C THR A 334 -30.52 7.16 5.68
N ASN A 335 -30.40 7.41 7.00
CA ASN A 335 -29.42 8.32 7.63
C ASN A 335 -29.19 9.63 6.85
N GLY A 336 -30.27 10.24 6.32
CA GLY A 336 -30.21 11.51 5.59
C GLY A 336 -29.92 11.41 4.09
N ALA A 337 -29.75 10.21 3.52
CA ALA A 337 -29.60 10.02 2.08
C ALA A 337 -30.93 10.17 1.32
N SER A 338 -30.85 10.78 0.14
CA SER A 338 -31.97 10.90 -0.80
C SER A 338 -32.38 9.56 -1.37
N ALA A 339 -33.65 9.43 -1.77
CA ALA A 339 -34.17 8.23 -2.42
C ALA A 339 -33.37 7.87 -3.70
N GLN A 340 -32.87 8.88 -4.41
CA GLN A 340 -32.01 8.71 -5.58
C GLN A 340 -30.66 8.05 -5.24
N GLN A 341 -30.03 8.45 -4.12
CA GLN A 341 -28.76 7.86 -3.68
C GLN A 341 -28.92 6.39 -3.29
N VAL A 342 -30.01 6.05 -2.59
CA VAL A 342 -30.31 4.66 -2.22
C VAL A 342 -30.61 3.81 -3.45
N ALA A 343 -31.39 4.33 -4.40
CA ALA A 343 -31.69 3.63 -5.65
C ALA A 343 -30.41 3.39 -6.48
N GLN A 344 -29.53 4.38 -6.58
CA GLN A 344 -28.26 4.24 -7.28
C GLN A 344 -27.35 3.21 -6.60
N ALA A 345 -27.30 3.20 -5.26
CA ALA A 345 -26.52 2.21 -4.51
C ALA A 345 -27.06 0.79 -4.72
N CYS A 346 -28.37 0.59 -4.75
CA CYS A 346 -28.98 -0.71 -5.07
C CYS A 346 -28.68 -1.15 -6.50
N GLN A 347 -28.67 -0.23 -7.47
CA GLN A 347 -28.29 -0.54 -8.85
C GLN A 347 -26.81 -0.90 -8.96
N ASN A 348 -25.93 -0.18 -8.26
CA ASN A 348 -24.50 -0.47 -8.24
C ASN A 348 -24.24 -1.83 -7.58
N LEU A 349 -24.89 -2.12 -6.46
CA LEU A 349 -24.82 -3.43 -5.80
C LEU A 349 -25.36 -4.55 -6.69
N ALA A 350 -26.41 -4.32 -7.48
CA ALA A 350 -26.93 -5.32 -8.43
C ALA A 350 -25.99 -5.58 -9.61
N LYS A 351 -25.16 -4.60 -9.99
CA LYS A 351 -24.13 -4.77 -11.03
C LYS A 351 -22.94 -5.57 -10.52
N THR A 352 -22.54 -5.37 -9.26
CA THR A 352 -21.37 -6.03 -8.66
C THR A 352 -21.71 -7.38 -8.04
N ASN A 353 -22.84 -7.49 -7.33
CA ASN A 353 -23.27 -8.71 -6.66
C ASN A 353 -24.81 -8.86 -6.64
N LYS A 354 -25.35 -9.58 -7.63
CA LYS A 354 -26.80 -9.84 -7.77
C LYS A 354 -27.41 -10.54 -6.56
N SER A 355 -26.66 -11.39 -5.85
CA SER A 355 -27.15 -12.12 -4.68
C SER A 355 -27.37 -11.17 -3.52
N LEU A 356 -26.35 -10.36 -3.16
CA LEU A 356 -26.45 -9.36 -2.10
C LEU A 356 -27.47 -8.27 -2.43
N ALA A 357 -27.55 -7.84 -3.70
CA ALA A 357 -28.59 -6.92 -4.14
C ALA A 357 -29.99 -7.51 -3.97
N SER A 358 -30.17 -8.80 -4.29
CA SER A 358 -31.44 -9.49 -4.07
C SER A 358 -31.78 -9.69 -2.60
N GLU A 359 -30.78 -9.68 -1.71
CA GLU A 359 -30.96 -9.77 -0.25
C GLU A 359 -31.33 -8.40 0.35
N ALA A 360 -30.57 -7.36 0.02
CA ALA A 360 -30.63 -6.05 0.67
C ALA A 360 -31.57 -5.03 -0.01
N CYS A 361 -31.88 -5.20 -1.30
CA CYS A 361 -32.67 -4.25 -2.09
C CYS A 361 -34.00 -4.83 -2.59
N THR A 362 -35.01 -3.99 -2.70
CA THR A 362 -36.26 -4.30 -3.40
C THR A 362 -36.12 -4.08 -4.90
N SER A 363 -37.04 -4.65 -5.70
CA SER A 363 -37.10 -4.42 -7.15
C SER A 363 -37.31 -2.95 -7.52
N ASN A 364 -37.78 -2.11 -6.59
CA ASN A 364 -38.05 -0.69 -6.81
C ASN A 364 -36.87 0.21 -6.37
N GLY A 365 -35.71 -0.38 -6.04
CA GLY A 365 -34.51 0.38 -5.66
C GLY A 365 -34.55 0.95 -4.23
N THR A 366 -35.35 0.37 -3.34
CA THR A 366 -35.36 0.71 -1.91
C THR A 366 -34.66 -0.38 -1.09
N LEU A 367 -34.26 -0.07 0.14
CA LEU A 367 -33.70 -1.08 1.05
C LEU A 367 -34.79 -1.97 1.65
N LYS A 368 -34.45 -3.23 1.92
CA LYS A 368 -35.27 -4.14 2.72
C LYS A 368 -35.05 -3.88 4.21
N ALA A 369 -35.99 -4.32 5.05
CA ALA A 369 -35.87 -4.22 6.49
C ALA A 369 -34.62 -4.95 7.02
N GLY A 370 -33.91 -4.32 7.96
CA GLY A 370 -32.62 -4.81 8.48
C GLY A 370 -31.41 -4.37 7.65
N TYR A 371 -31.59 -3.44 6.71
CA TYR A 371 -30.52 -2.80 5.97
C TYR A 371 -30.67 -1.28 6.02
N SER A 372 -29.53 -0.60 6.15
CA SER A 372 -29.44 0.85 6.18
C SER A 372 -28.46 1.37 5.14
N TYR A 373 -28.58 2.65 4.82
CA TYR A 373 -27.61 3.35 3.99
C TYR A 373 -26.72 4.23 4.87
N VAL A 374 -25.43 3.93 4.92
CA VAL A 374 -24.46 4.61 5.81
C VAL A 374 -23.22 4.95 4.99
N ASN A 375 -22.81 6.22 5.03
CA ASN A 375 -21.57 6.71 4.42
C ASN A 375 -21.35 6.24 2.96
N GLY A 376 -22.40 6.26 2.14
CA GLY A 376 -22.30 5.88 0.73
C GLY A 376 -22.54 4.40 0.42
N GLN A 377 -22.82 3.56 1.44
CA GLN A 377 -22.89 2.11 1.29
C GLN A 377 -24.16 1.51 1.90
N ILE A 378 -24.55 0.34 1.37
CA ILE A 378 -25.62 -0.48 1.95
C ILE A 378 -25.00 -1.41 2.99
N VAL A 379 -25.53 -1.36 4.21
CA VAL A 379 -25.05 -2.15 5.35
C VAL A 379 -26.20 -2.96 5.93
N LYS A 380 -25.88 -4.09 6.59
CA LYS A 380 -26.82 -4.88 7.37
C LYS A 380 -26.84 -4.39 8.81
N ASP A 381 -28.01 -4.10 9.34
CA ASP A 381 -28.19 -3.63 10.71
C ASP A 381 -27.97 -4.79 11.70
N LEU A 382 -27.16 -4.56 12.73
CA LEU A 382 -26.90 -5.50 13.81
C LEU A 382 -27.48 -4.98 15.15
N PRO A 383 -27.76 -5.86 16.13
CA PRO A 383 -28.21 -5.43 17.45
C PRO A 383 -27.23 -4.45 18.11
N GLY A 384 -27.75 -3.47 18.85
CA GLY A 384 -26.93 -2.50 19.59
C GLY A 384 -26.44 -1.30 18.76
N GLY A 385 -27.04 -1.05 17.58
CA GLY A 385 -26.67 0.10 16.73
C GLY A 385 -25.41 -0.11 15.90
N GLN A 386 -24.90 -1.35 15.84
CA GLN A 386 -23.81 -1.74 14.96
C GLN A 386 -24.33 -2.06 13.56
N TYR A 387 -23.43 -2.07 12.58
CA TYR A 387 -23.75 -2.44 11.21
C TYR A 387 -22.61 -3.21 10.57
N GLN A 388 -22.95 -4.08 9.62
CA GLN A 388 -22.00 -4.86 8.83
C GLN A 388 -22.04 -4.41 7.37
N ILE A 389 -20.88 -4.05 6.81
CA ILE A 389 -20.78 -3.67 5.40
C ILE A 389 -20.94 -4.92 4.54
N LEU A 390 -21.86 -4.87 3.57
CA LEU A 390 -22.04 -5.94 2.60
C LEU A 390 -20.84 -5.97 1.63
N ARG A 391 -20.06 -7.05 1.65
CA ARG A 391 -18.91 -7.28 0.74
C ARG A 391 -18.95 -8.70 0.17
N ASP A 392 -18.29 -8.88 -0.97
CA ASP A 392 -18.17 -10.14 -1.74
C ASP A 392 -17.56 -11.32 -0.97
N GLU A 393 -16.93 -11.10 0.19
CA GLU A 393 -16.17 -12.14 0.88
C GLU A 393 -17.00 -13.12 1.74
N GLU A 394 -18.29 -12.88 1.99
CA GLU A 394 -19.07 -13.75 2.91
C GLU A 394 -19.91 -14.87 2.27
N LEU A 395 -19.97 -15.02 0.93
CA LEU A 395 -20.64 -16.17 0.32
C LEU A 395 -19.72 -17.36 -0.04
N LEU A 396 -18.40 -17.17 0.00
CA LEU A 396 -17.43 -18.27 -0.20
C LEU A 396 -17.22 -19.12 1.05
N ALA A 397 -17.59 -18.62 2.24
CA ALA A 397 -17.59 -19.40 3.47
C ALA A 397 -18.79 -20.37 3.56
N ALA A 398 -19.79 -20.22 2.67
CA ALA A 398 -21.05 -20.95 2.76
C ALA A 398 -21.53 -21.52 1.41
N SER A 399 -20.65 -22.06 0.57
CA SER A 399 -21.02 -23.16 -0.37
C SER A 399 -19.82 -23.67 -1.20
N HIS A 400 -19.43 -24.90 -0.92
CA HIS A 400 -18.80 -25.89 -1.81
C HIS A 400 -17.46 -25.56 -2.54
N LEU A 401 -16.38 -26.15 -1.99
CA LEU A 401 -15.32 -26.89 -2.69
C LEU A 401 -14.62 -26.19 -3.88
N VAL A 402 -14.00 -25.04 -3.66
CA VAL A 402 -12.95 -24.56 -4.59
C VAL A 402 -11.63 -25.22 -4.18
N LEU A 403 -11.22 -26.27 -4.91
CA LEU A 403 -9.88 -26.83 -4.77
C LEU A 403 -8.85 -25.76 -5.18
N GLY A 404 -8.23 -25.12 -4.20
CA GLY A 404 -7.15 -24.16 -4.44
C GLY A 404 -5.98 -24.78 -5.23
N PRO A 405 -5.13 -23.96 -5.85
CA PRO A 405 -4.04 -24.41 -6.75
C PRO A 405 -3.07 -25.40 -6.08
N ARG A 406 -2.95 -25.36 -4.74
CA ARG A 406 -2.18 -26.34 -3.95
C ARG A 406 -2.80 -27.74 -3.96
N VAL A 407 -4.13 -27.86 -3.88
CA VAL A 407 -4.81 -29.16 -3.90
C VAL A 407 -4.84 -29.73 -5.32
N LEU A 408 -4.95 -28.86 -6.33
CA LEU A 408 -4.89 -29.23 -7.74
C LEU A 408 -3.50 -29.78 -8.13
N MET A 409 -2.42 -29.15 -7.63
CA MET A 409 -1.06 -29.69 -7.71
C MET A 409 -0.93 -31.05 -7.04
N ILE A 410 -1.44 -31.22 -5.82
CA ILE A 410 -1.37 -32.50 -5.10
C ILE A 410 -2.11 -33.61 -5.86
N LEU A 411 -3.30 -33.33 -6.39
CA LEU A 411 -4.03 -34.30 -7.21
C LEU A 411 -3.29 -34.64 -8.51
N LEU A 412 -2.64 -33.67 -9.13
CA LEU A 412 -1.84 -33.88 -10.34
C LEU A 412 -0.62 -34.76 -10.06
N TRP A 413 0.04 -34.57 -8.91
CA TRP A 413 1.13 -35.43 -8.45
C TRP A 413 0.67 -36.84 -8.06
N VAL A 414 -0.51 -36.98 -7.44
CA VAL A 414 -1.10 -38.28 -7.11
C VAL A 414 -1.48 -39.05 -8.38
N LEU A 415 -2.07 -38.38 -9.37
CA LEU A 415 -2.41 -38.98 -10.67
C LEU A 415 -1.16 -39.37 -11.47
N LEU A 416 -0.11 -38.54 -11.44
CA LEU A 416 1.17 -38.85 -12.07
C LEU A 416 1.84 -40.05 -11.40
N GLY A 417 1.81 -40.13 -10.06
CA GLY A 417 2.30 -41.28 -9.30
C GLY A 417 1.55 -42.57 -9.62
N LEU A 418 0.22 -42.50 -9.72
CA LEU A 418 -0.61 -43.66 -10.10
C LEU A 418 -0.36 -44.09 -11.56
N ALA A 419 -0.14 -43.15 -12.48
CA ALA A 419 0.20 -43.47 -13.87
C ALA A 419 1.56 -44.18 -14.01
N VAL A 420 2.53 -43.88 -13.14
CA VAL A 420 3.83 -44.55 -13.10
C VAL A 420 3.72 -45.96 -12.48
N ILE A 421 2.82 -46.15 -11.52
CA ILE A 421 2.62 -47.45 -10.85
C ILE A 421 1.75 -48.41 -11.68
N ALA A 422 0.75 -47.89 -12.39
CA ALA A 422 -0.22 -48.69 -13.16
C ALA A 422 0.04 -48.73 -14.68
N GLY A 423 1.02 -47.97 -15.17
CA GLY A 423 1.40 -47.98 -16.59
C GLY A 423 2.08 -49.31 -16.99
N PRO A 424 1.85 -49.82 -18.21
CA PRO A 424 2.54 -51.02 -18.68
C PRO A 424 4.07 -50.79 -18.73
N PRO A 425 4.89 -51.79 -18.40
CA PRO A 425 6.34 -51.63 -18.36
C PRO A 425 6.88 -51.20 -19.73
N LEU A 426 7.64 -50.10 -19.74
CA LEU A 426 8.31 -49.60 -20.95
C LEU A 426 9.33 -50.63 -21.45
N TYR A 427 9.00 -51.30 -22.55
CA TYR A 427 9.91 -52.22 -23.23
C TYR A 427 10.92 -51.42 -24.05
N VAL A 428 12.19 -51.44 -23.65
CA VAL A 428 13.28 -50.84 -24.42
C VAL A 428 13.60 -51.74 -25.62
N TYR A 429 13.15 -51.34 -26.81
CA TYR A 429 13.46 -52.03 -28.07
C TYR A 429 14.86 -51.64 -28.56
N ASN A 430 15.85 -52.50 -28.33
CA ASN A 430 17.22 -52.27 -28.78
C ASN A 430 17.40 -52.78 -30.22
N ARG A 431 17.41 -51.86 -31.21
CA ARG A 431 17.55 -52.20 -32.63
C ARG A 431 19.02 -52.41 -32.98
N ASN A 432 19.49 -53.66 -32.93
CA ASN A 432 20.79 -54.07 -33.46
C ASN A 432 20.85 -53.83 -34.97
N ARG A 433 21.71 -52.90 -35.43
CA ARG A 433 22.13 -52.81 -36.82
C ARG A 433 23.25 -53.82 -37.08
N THR A 434 22.94 -54.88 -37.81
CA THR A 434 23.89 -55.86 -38.32
C THR A 434 24.78 -55.24 -39.41
N ARG A 435 26.07 -55.59 -39.35
CA ARG A 435 27.14 -55.26 -40.31
C ARG A 435 26.93 -55.97 -41.65
N ALA A 436 27.22 -55.29 -42.75
CA ALA A 436 27.62 -55.94 -44.00
C ALA A 436 29.15 -56.12 -44.00
N ALA A 437 29.61 -57.32 -44.36
CA ALA A 437 31.01 -57.72 -44.41
C ALA A 437 31.51 -57.74 -45.87
N THR A 438 32.75 -57.32 -46.08
CA THR A 438 33.60 -57.75 -47.20
C THR A 438 35.05 -57.83 -46.74
N ALA A 439 35.72 -58.92 -47.14
CA ALA A 439 37.07 -59.42 -46.83
C ALA A 439 38.21 -58.47 -47.28
N SER A 440 39.51 -58.62 -46.99
CA SER A 440 40.35 -59.81 -46.74
C SER A 440 41.71 -59.48 -46.10
N SER A 441 42.28 -60.48 -45.40
CA SER A 441 43.71 -60.89 -45.32
C SER A 441 44.86 -59.90 -45.02
N GLY A 442 45.61 -60.14 -43.92
CA GLY A 442 47.04 -59.79 -43.81
C GLY A 442 47.58 -59.71 -42.35
N PRO A 443 48.80 -60.20 -42.02
CA PRO A 443 49.09 -60.84 -40.71
C PRO A 443 49.90 -59.99 -39.69
N PRO A 444 50.14 -60.49 -38.45
CA PRO A 444 50.46 -59.69 -37.26
C PRO A 444 51.94 -59.79 -36.82
N ARG A 445 52.38 -58.87 -35.96
CA ARG A 445 53.57 -58.92 -35.07
C ARG A 445 53.67 -57.56 -34.34
N HIS A 446 54.16 -57.39 -33.11
CA HIS A 446 54.52 -58.20 -31.96
C HIS A 446 55.06 -57.19 -30.93
N ARG A 447 55.00 -57.51 -29.63
CA ARG A 447 55.87 -56.97 -28.55
C ARG A 447 55.64 -55.52 -28.12
N GLN A 448 55.82 -55.12 -26.87
CA GLN A 448 55.97 -55.73 -25.54
C GLN A 448 56.27 -54.53 -24.61
N ARG A 449 55.75 -54.57 -23.38
CA ARG A 449 56.35 -54.04 -22.13
C ARG A 449 56.70 -52.53 -22.07
N ALA A 450 56.72 -51.85 -20.94
CA ALA A 450 56.28 -52.04 -19.57
C ALA A 450 56.44 -50.66 -18.88
N LYS A 451 55.75 -50.46 -17.75
CA LYS A 451 56.22 -49.89 -16.45
C LYS A 451 57.43 -48.91 -16.54
N THR A 452 57.47 -47.75 -15.88
CA THR A 452 57.11 -47.49 -14.48
C THR A 452 57.30 -46.00 -14.16
N SER A 453 56.40 -45.49 -13.30
CA SER A 453 56.58 -44.58 -12.15
C SER A 453 57.60 -43.44 -12.10
N ASN A 454 57.06 -42.34 -11.57
CA ASN A 454 57.59 -41.44 -10.53
C ASN A 454 58.68 -40.42 -10.88
N GLY A 455 58.31 -39.14 -10.72
CA GLY A 455 58.89 -38.38 -9.63
C GLY A 455 59.31 -36.94 -9.92
N ARG A 456 58.73 -36.04 -9.12
CA ARG A 456 59.31 -34.80 -8.53
C ARG A 456 59.45 -33.51 -9.38
N ASN A 457 58.71 -32.51 -8.88
CA ASN A 457 59.15 -31.20 -8.35
C ASN A 457 60.01 -30.23 -9.19
N GLY A 458 59.57 -28.96 -9.20
CA GLY A 458 60.40 -27.76 -9.42
C GLY A 458 59.62 -26.71 -10.22
N ARG A 459 58.87 -25.76 -9.64
CA ARG A 459 59.26 -24.51 -8.95
C ARG A 459 59.83 -23.42 -9.88
N GLY A 460 59.13 -22.28 -9.92
CA GLY A 460 59.63 -20.94 -10.26
C GLY A 460 59.57 -20.57 -11.75
N ASP A 461 59.51 -19.31 -12.15
CA ASP A 461 59.21 -18.03 -11.50
C ASP A 461 59.09 -17.03 -12.68
N ARG A 462 58.33 -15.94 -12.50
CA ARG A 462 58.43 -14.63 -13.21
C ARG A 462 58.15 -14.50 -14.73
N THR A 463 57.06 -13.76 -15.00
CA THR A 463 56.89 -12.54 -15.84
C THR A 463 57.92 -12.24 -16.95
N PRO A 464 57.42 -11.67 -18.06
CA PRO A 464 57.30 -10.20 -18.15
C PRO A 464 55.88 -9.67 -17.96
#